data_AF-A0A1B0B2N5-F1
#
_entry.id   AF-A0A1B0B2N5-F1
#
_cell.length_a   1.000
_cell.length_b   1.000
_cell.length_c   1.000
_cell.angle_alpha   90.00
_cell.angle_beta   90.00
_cell.angle_gamma   90.00
#
_symmetry.space_group_name_H-M   'P 1'
#
loop_
_entity.id
_entity.type
_entity.pdbx_description
1 polymer ?
#
loop_
_entity_poly.entity_id
_entity_poly.type
_entity_poly.pdbx_seq_one_letter_code
_entity_poly.pdbx_strand_id
1 'polypeptide(L)'
;MCLVEIPAQLAAELTAHLQDTKSVVKEFVYCLLIRGGDMAPTLYYLPPSPPCRSILLLAKLLDLELDLKVINILEGEQMKPEFVELNPQHCVPTMNDDGLVLWESRAILAYMAAAFGKDDSLYPKDIRIRALVDQRLMFDLGTLYQRMAEYYFPTMFMGAPFDESKKAKLSEALGWFDAILKGRNYAAADQFTIADLTLLVTLSQIDAFGFDLLPYARIKQWYRRCKNYLEPYDYEDINGSQALVLAQMLRSKIEECSCLYAQDRNSTAAQTSSEVVLNASMARHAKNGCYLIFIVGTKEEIVTFRFKIVQLRPHNVDA
;
A
#
# COMPACT_ATOMS: atom_id res chain seq x y z
N MET A 1 6.60 55.30 -37.68
CA MET A 1 7.25 54.13 -37.06
C MET A 1 8.55 54.64 -36.44
N CYS A 2 8.59 54.85 -35.11
CA CYS A 2 9.84 55.16 -34.43
C CYS A 2 10.57 53.85 -34.14
N LEU A 3 11.76 53.68 -34.70
CA LEU A 3 12.68 52.62 -34.31
C LEU A 3 13.59 53.19 -33.23
N VAL A 4 13.51 52.62 -32.02
CA VAL A 4 14.43 52.95 -30.92
C VAL A 4 15.66 52.06 -31.08
N GLU A 5 16.83 52.67 -31.29
CA GLU A 5 18.10 51.95 -31.36
C GLU A 5 18.56 51.57 -29.94
N ILE A 6 18.75 50.27 -29.70
CA ILE A 6 19.25 49.74 -28.43
C ILE A 6 20.80 49.75 -28.49
N PRO A 7 21.49 50.34 -27.50
CA PRO A 7 22.95 50.36 -27.46
C PRO A 7 23.56 48.95 -27.48
N ALA A 8 24.60 48.74 -28.29
CA ALA A 8 25.21 47.42 -28.54
C ALA A 8 25.67 46.68 -27.27
N GLN A 9 26.03 47.43 -26.22
CA GLN A 9 26.47 46.88 -24.94
C GLN A 9 25.31 46.27 -24.13
N LEU A 10 24.15 46.92 -24.15
CA LEU A 10 22.92 46.39 -23.55
C LEU A 10 22.40 45.17 -24.31
N ALA A 11 22.55 45.16 -25.64
CA ALA A 11 22.22 44.00 -26.47
C ALA A 11 23.13 42.79 -26.17
N ALA A 12 24.42 43.01 -25.90
CA ALA A 12 25.36 41.95 -25.53
C ALA A 12 25.08 41.38 -24.13
N GLU A 13 24.76 42.22 -23.15
CA GLU A 13 24.37 41.79 -21.80
C GLU A 13 23.03 41.02 -21.80
N LEU A 14 22.04 41.48 -22.57
CA LEU A 14 20.79 40.74 -22.81
C LEU A 14 21.06 39.41 -23.51
N THR A 15 21.99 39.34 -24.47
CA THR A 15 22.32 38.10 -25.17
C THR A 15 23.02 37.09 -24.25
N ALA A 16 23.88 37.56 -23.34
CA ALA A 16 24.53 36.72 -22.33
C ALA A 16 23.52 36.21 -21.28
N HIS A 17 22.61 37.06 -20.80
CA HIS A 17 21.50 36.63 -19.94
C HIS A 17 20.51 35.70 -20.67
N LEU A 18 20.30 35.89 -21.97
CA LEU A 18 19.47 35.01 -22.82
C LEU A 18 20.10 33.63 -23.05
N GLN A 19 21.43 33.51 -22.98
CA GLN A 19 22.10 32.21 -23.08
C GLN A 19 21.97 31.38 -21.79
N ASP A 20 21.97 32.02 -20.64
CA ASP A 20 21.76 31.37 -19.34
C ASP A 20 20.27 31.05 -19.08
N THR A 21 19.38 31.96 -19.50
CA THR A 21 17.93 31.73 -19.46
C THR A 21 17.42 30.76 -20.53
N LYS A 22 18.20 30.38 -21.55
CA LYS A 22 17.76 29.39 -22.55
C LYS A 22 17.48 28.01 -21.97
N SER A 23 18.09 27.62 -20.85
CA SER A 23 17.74 26.36 -20.19
C SER A 23 16.50 26.51 -19.31
N VAL A 24 16.47 27.56 -18.49
CA VAL A 24 15.37 27.81 -17.54
C VAL A 24 14.07 28.18 -18.26
N VAL A 25 14.13 29.07 -19.25
CA VAL A 25 12.99 29.45 -20.09
C VAL A 25 12.57 28.28 -20.95
N LYS A 26 13.47 27.40 -21.41
CA LYS A 26 13.05 26.21 -22.17
C LYS A 26 12.36 25.19 -21.27
N GLU A 27 12.82 24.95 -20.04
CA GLU A 27 12.11 24.10 -19.07
C GLU A 27 10.75 24.73 -18.67
N PHE A 28 10.73 26.03 -18.40
CA PHE A 28 9.53 26.77 -18.00
C PHE A 28 8.50 26.91 -19.14
N VAL A 29 8.97 27.16 -20.36
CA VAL A 29 8.15 27.19 -21.58
C VAL A 29 7.76 25.78 -22.01
N TYR A 30 8.56 24.75 -21.77
CA TYR A 30 8.16 23.35 -21.98
C TYR A 30 7.06 22.93 -21.00
N CYS A 31 7.16 23.34 -19.72
CA CYS A 31 6.08 23.19 -18.75
C CYS A 31 4.82 23.98 -19.14
N LEU A 32 4.95 25.23 -19.62
CA LEU A 32 3.82 26.08 -20.03
C LEU A 32 3.18 25.68 -21.37
N LEU A 33 3.96 25.17 -22.34
CA LEU A 33 3.45 24.81 -23.67
C LEU A 33 2.89 23.39 -23.73
N ILE A 34 3.27 22.50 -22.80
CA ILE A 34 2.63 21.19 -22.65
C ILE A 34 1.38 21.26 -21.77
N ARG A 35 1.37 22.09 -20.72
CA ARG A 35 0.21 22.31 -19.85
C ARG A 35 -0.77 23.29 -20.48
N GLY A 36 -1.52 22.82 -21.46
CA GLY A 36 -2.71 23.51 -21.93
C GLY A 36 -3.79 23.61 -20.84
N GLY A 37 -3.55 24.33 -19.75
CA GLY A 37 -4.51 24.57 -18.68
C GLY A 37 -3.87 24.66 -17.29
N ASP A 38 -4.26 25.66 -16.51
CA ASP A 38 -3.97 25.80 -15.07
C ASP A 38 -4.73 24.78 -14.19
N MET A 39 -5.01 23.56 -14.70
CA MET A 39 -5.84 22.59 -13.99
C MET A 39 -5.01 21.49 -13.32
N ALA A 40 -5.34 21.18 -12.07
CA ALA A 40 -4.72 20.07 -11.34
C ALA A 40 -5.06 18.73 -12.02
N PRO A 41 -4.10 17.79 -12.17
CA PRO A 41 -4.38 16.48 -12.74
C PRO A 41 -5.49 15.78 -11.96
N THR A 42 -6.47 15.21 -12.66
CA THR A 42 -7.51 14.41 -12.03
C THR A 42 -6.95 13.02 -11.71
N LEU A 43 -7.19 12.52 -10.50
CA LEU A 43 -6.90 11.15 -10.11
C LEU A 43 -8.17 10.42 -9.66
N TYR A 44 -8.57 9.44 -10.45
CA TYR A 44 -9.60 8.47 -10.08
C TYR A 44 -8.98 7.37 -9.22
N TYR A 45 -9.43 7.24 -7.98
CA TYR A 45 -8.75 6.42 -6.98
C TYR A 45 -9.70 5.80 -5.95
N LEU A 46 -9.18 4.83 -5.19
CA LEU A 46 -9.83 4.29 -4.00
C LEU A 46 -8.80 4.30 -2.86
N PRO A 47 -9.05 4.98 -1.71
CA PRO A 47 -8.00 5.25 -0.72
C PRO A 47 -7.23 4.01 -0.20
N PRO A 48 -7.88 2.87 0.13
CA PRO A 48 -7.17 1.66 0.54
C PRO A 48 -6.30 1.01 -0.54
N SER A 49 -6.54 1.31 -1.82
CA SER A 49 -5.88 0.65 -2.95
C SER A 49 -4.37 0.91 -2.93
N PRO A 50 -3.52 -0.13 -2.77
CA PRO A 50 -2.07 0.04 -2.78
C PRO A 50 -1.54 0.87 -3.97
N PRO A 51 -1.87 0.59 -5.23
CA PRO A 51 -1.35 1.39 -6.34
C PRO A 51 -1.80 2.86 -6.30
N CYS A 52 -2.97 3.18 -5.71
CA CYS A 52 -3.41 4.56 -5.51
C CYS A 52 -2.60 5.27 -4.42
N ARG A 53 -2.32 4.59 -3.30
CA ARG A 53 -1.50 5.14 -2.20
C ARG A 53 -0.12 5.57 -2.69
N SER A 54 0.46 4.83 -3.63
CA SER A 54 1.72 5.23 -4.26
C SER A 54 1.62 6.60 -4.95
N ILE A 55 0.53 6.85 -5.70
CA ILE A 55 0.33 8.12 -6.41
C ILE A 55 0.12 9.27 -5.42
N LEU A 56 -0.69 9.05 -4.38
CA LEU A 56 -0.96 10.05 -3.35
C LEU A 56 0.30 10.45 -2.57
N LEU A 57 1.14 9.48 -2.19
CA LEU A 57 2.42 9.76 -1.53
C LEU A 57 3.37 10.54 -2.44
N LEU A 58 3.44 10.18 -3.73
CA LEU A 58 4.28 10.92 -4.67
C LEU A 58 3.75 12.34 -4.88
N ALA A 59 2.43 12.54 -4.95
CA ALA A 59 1.84 13.87 -5.05
C ALA A 59 2.23 14.74 -3.85
N LYS A 60 2.20 14.21 -2.62
CA LYS A 60 2.68 14.91 -1.42
C LYS A 60 4.17 15.24 -1.47
N LEU A 61 5.02 14.29 -1.90
CA LEU A 61 6.45 14.53 -2.08
C LEU A 61 6.75 15.65 -3.07
N LEU A 62 5.97 15.72 -4.15
CA LEU A 62 6.12 16.70 -5.21
C LEU A 62 5.48 18.05 -4.88
N ASP A 63 4.73 18.14 -3.77
CA ASP A 63 3.88 19.29 -3.44
C ASP A 63 2.89 19.59 -4.58
N LEU A 64 2.31 18.52 -5.14
CA LEU A 64 1.39 18.55 -6.27
C LEU A 64 -0.05 18.33 -5.79
N GLU A 65 -0.91 19.30 -6.07
CA GLU A 65 -2.35 19.17 -5.87
C GLU A 65 -2.96 18.29 -6.98
N LEU A 66 -3.88 17.41 -6.59
CA LEU A 66 -4.63 16.53 -7.51
C LEU A 66 -6.13 16.74 -7.32
N ASP A 67 -6.89 16.75 -8.42
CA ASP A 67 -8.35 16.65 -8.37
C ASP A 67 -8.74 15.19 -8.09
N LEU A 68 -9.00 14.87 -6.82
CA LEU A 68 -9.24 13.52 -6.36
C LEU A 68 -10.70 13.09 -6.57
N LYS A 69 -10.92 12.05 -7.39
CA LYS A 69 -12.24 11.43 -7.64
C LYS A 69 -12.28 10.02 -7.09
N VAL A 70 -13.08 9.79 -6.05
CA VAL A 70 -13.23 8.45 -5.48
C VAL A 70 -14.06 7.58 -6.42
N ILE A 71 -13.57 6.37 -6.71
CA ILE A 71 -14.29 5.33 -7.45
C ILE A 71 -14.54 4.15 -6.51
N ASN A 72 -15.81 3.88 -6.18
CA ASN A 72 -16.18 2.76 -5.34
C ASN A 72 -16.18 1.45 -6.12
N ILE A 73 -15.08 0.71 -6.01
CA ILE A 73 -14.89 -0.55 -6.73
C ILE A 73 -15.82 -1.67 -6.22
N LEU A 74 -16.23 -1.60 -4.95
CA LEU A 74 -17.11 -2.58 -4.34
C LEU A 74 -18.55 -2.45 -4.85
N GLU A 75 -18.96 -1.23 -5.24
CA GLU A 75 -20.25 -0.95 -5.86
C GLU A 75 -20.21 -1.03 -7.40
N GLY A 76 -19.04 -1.35 -7.97
CA GLY A 76 -18.89 -1.53 -9.41
C GLY A 76 -18.86 -0.23 -10.22
N GLU A 77 -18.56 0.92 -9.59
CA GLU A 77 -18.57 2.21 -10.30
C GLU A 77 -17.60 2.29 -11.48
N GLN A 78 -16.49 1.57 -11.40
CA GLN A 78 -15.51 1.43 -12.48
C GLN A 78 -16.08 0.74 -13.73
N MET A 79 -17.22 0.05 -13.62
CA MET A 79 -17.88 -0.62 -14.74
C MET A 79 -18.88 0.27 -15.48
N LYS A 80 -19.15 1.48 -14.97
CA LYS A 80 -20.07 2.42 -15.62
C LYS A 80 -19.49 2.86 -16.98
N PRO A 81 -20.33 3.03 -18.03
CA PRO A 81 -19.86 3.33 -19.39
C PRO A 81 -18.89 4.52 -19.45
N GLU A 82 -19.14 5.58 -18.69
CA GLU A 82 -18.30 6.78 -18.63
C GLU A 82 -16.88 6.50 -18.13
N PHE A 83 -16.70 5.55 -17.19
CA PHE A 83 -15.37 5.19 -16.69
C PHE A 83 -14.67 4.20 -17.62
N VAL A 84 -15.42 3.29 -18.24
CA VAL A 84 -14.89 2.34 -19.22
C VAL A 84 -14.43 3.05 -20.50
N GLU A 85 -15.13 4.10 -20.92
CA GLU A 85 -14.71 4.96 -22.03
C GLU A 85 -13.40 5.69 -21.73
N LEU A 86 -13.22 6.14 -20.48
CA LEU A 86 -11.98 6.75 -20.01
C LEU A 86 -10.83 5.74 -19.92
N ASN A 87 -11.09 4.58 -19.32
CA ASN A 87 -10.13 3.50 -19.13
C ASN A 87 -10.80 2.15 -19.44
N PRO A 88 -10.47 1.50 -20.57
CA PRO A 88 -11.06 0.22 -20.95
C PRO A 88 -10.67 -0.94 -20.02
N GLN A 89 -9.57 -0.81 -19.26
CA GLN A 89 -9.17 -1.76 -18.22
C GLN A 89 -9.93 -1.51 -16.89
N HIS A 90 -10.74 -0.46 -16.83
CA HIS A 90 -11.67 -0.14 -15.72
C HIS A 90 -11.02 -0.30 -14.34
N CYS A 91 -9.83 0.27 -14.17
CA CYS A 91 -9.01 0.10 -12.97
C CYS A 91 -8.64 1.44 -12.32
N VAL A 92 -8.24 1.37 -11.06
CA VAL A 92 -7.64 2.50 -10.33
C VAL A 92 -6.18 2.15 -9.96
N PRO A 93 -5.28 3.14 -9.90
CA PRO A 93 -5.49 4.55 -10.25
C PRO A 93 -5.64 4.76 -11.77
N THR A 94 -6.48 5.71 -12.14
CA THR A 94 -6.50 6.32 -13.48
C THR A 94 -6.29 7.82 -13.32
N MET A 95 -5.28 8.37 -13.99
CA MET A 95 -4.98 9.79 -14.02
C MET A 95 -5.43 10.39 -15.35
N ASN A 96 -5.93 11.62 -15.31
CA ASN A 96 -6.15 12.46 -16.48
C ASN A 96 -5.46 13.80 -16.25
N ASP A 97 -4.38 14.06 -16.98
CA ASP A 97 -3.69 15.35 -17.00
C ASP A 97 -3.94 16.04 -18.34
N ASP A 98 -4.85 17.01 -18.39
CA ASP A 98 -5.20 17.77 -19.60
C ASP A 98 -5.44 16.92 -20.85
N GLY A 99 -6.14 15.79 -20.69
CA GLY A 99 -6.47 14.86 -21.78
C GLY A 99 -5.45 13.73 -21.99
N LEU A 100 -4.29 13.77 -21.33
CA LEU A 100 -3.42 12.61 -21.19
C LEU A 100 -3.99 11.67 -20.12
N VAL A 101 -4.69 10.63 -20.57
CA VAL A 101 -5.25 9.61 -19.70
C VAL A 101 -4.26 8.45 -19.54
N LEU A 102 -3.87 8.16 -18.30
CA LEU A 102 -2.94 7.09 -17.95
C LEU A 102 -3.48 6.24 -16.81
N TRP A 103 -3.43 4.93 -16.97
CA TRP A 103 -3.55 3.95 -15.89
C TRP A 103 -2.25 3.10 -15.87
N GLU A 104 -2.09 2.26 -14.85
CA GLU A 104 -0.80 1.69 -14.39
C GLU A 104 -0.02 2.63 -13.46
N SER A 105 -0.17 2.40 -12.15
CA SER A 105 0.45 3.22 -11.09
C SER A 105 1.94 3.50 -11.31
N ARG A 106 2.73 2.51 -11.72
CA ARG A 106 4.18 2.69 -11.88
C ARG A 106 4.55 3.54 -13.10
N ALA A 107 3.72 3.52 -14.15
CA ALA A 107 3.85 4.44 -15.28
C ALA A 107 3.46 5.87 -14.86
N ILE A 108 2.38 6.02 -14.08
CA ILE A 108 1.96 7.31 -13.51
C ILE A 108 3.06 7.87 -12.60
N LEU A 109 3.69 7.06 -11.74
CA LEU A 109 4.80 7.50 -10.89
C LEU A 109 5.98 8.05 -11.71
N ALA A 110 6.38 7.32 -12.77
CA ALA A 110 7.46 7.74 -13.66
C ALA A 110 7.11 9.04 -14.40
N TYR A 111 5.86 9.16 -14.87
CA TYR A 111 5.33 10.35 -15.50
C TYR A 111 5.35 11.55 -14.54
N MET A 112 4.76 11.42 -13.35
CA MET A 112 4.72 12.49 -12.36
C MET A 112 6.11 12.95 -11.92
N ALA A 113 7.02 12.01 -11.67
CA ALA A 113 8.39 12.33 -11.29
C ALA A 113 9.13 13.07 -12.41
N ALA A 114 8.86 12.74 -13.67
CA ALA A 114 9.48 13.40 -14.82
C ALA A 114 8.83 14.76 -15.18
N ALA A 115 7.51 14.88 -15.02
CA ALA A 115 6.74 16.06 -15.42
C ALA A 115 6.64 17.13 -14.34
N PHE A 116 6.59 16.72 -13.06
CA PHE A 116 6.35 17.60 -11.91
C PHE A 116 7.51 17.56 -10.88
N GLY A 117 8.55 16.76 -11.11
CA GLY A 117 9.75 16.73 -10.28
C GLY A 117 10.49 18.07 -10.27
N LYS A 118 10.88 18.54 -9.08
CA LYS A 118 11.74 19.72 -8.92
C LYS A 118 13.16 19.47 -9.46
N ASP A 119 13.58 18.21 -9.42
CA ASP A 119 14.81 17.67 -9.98
C ASP A 119 14.57 16.24 -10.46
N ASP A 120 15.62 15.55 -10.91
CA ASP A 120 15.54 14.16 -11.35
C ASP A 120 15.87 13.13 -10.24
N SER A 121 15.99 13.53 -8.97
CA SER A 121 16.45 12.63 -7.90
C SER A 121 15.54 11.41 -7.71
N LEU A 122 14.22 11.61 -7.79
CA LEU A 122 13.20 10.55 -7.65
C LEU A 122 13.15 9.61 -8.85
N TYR A 123 13.55 10.09 -10.03
CA TYR A 123 13.61 9.31 -11.27
C TYR A 123 14.77 9.77 -12.18
N PRO A 124 16.02 9.36 -11.86
CA PRO A 124 17.24 9.92 -12.46
C PRO A 124 17.27 9.87 -13.97
N LYS A 125 17.79 10.90 -14.65
CA LYS A 125 17.95 10.91 -16.12
C LYS A 125 19.15 10.08 -16.59
N ASP A 126 20.11 9.78 -15.70
CA ASP A 126 21.17 8.81 -16.00
C ASP A 126 20.57 7.45 -16.32
N ILE A 127 20.81 6.97 -17.55
CA ILE A 127 20.14 5.77 -18.07
C ILE A 127 20.50 4.49 -17.30
N ARG A 128 21.69 4.43 -16.70
CA ARG A 128 22.13 3.25 -15.95
C ARG A 128 21.45 3.18 -14.60
N ILE A 129 21.30 4.33 -13.92
CA ILE A 129 20.57 4.42 -12.66
C ILE A 129 19.07 4.21 -12.93
N ARG A 130 18.52 4.86 -13.97
CA ARG A 130 17.12 4.69 -14.39
C ARG A 130 16.78 3.24 -14.67
N ALA A 131 17.64 2.50 -15.38
CA ALA A 131 17.43 1.08 -15.64
C ALA A 131 17.31 0.24 -14.35
N LEU A 132 18.00 0.62 -13.27
CA LEU A 132 17.83 -0.04 -11.97
C LEU A 132 16.50 0.33 -11.31
N VAL A 133 16.08 1.59 -11.39
CA VAL A 133 14.75 2.03 -10.91
C VAL A 133 13.65 1.28 -11.65
N ASP A 134 13.70 1.24 -12.98
CA ASP A 134 12.74 0.54 -13.83
C ASP A 134 12.71 -0.96 -13.51
N GLN A 135 13.87 -1.58 -13.31
CA GLN A 135 13.95 -2.97 -12.89
C GLN A 135 13.21 -3.21 -11.56
N ARG A 136 13.32 -2.29 -10.59
CA ARG A 136 12.59 -2.41 -9.30
C ARG A 136 11.09 -2.16 -9.44
N LEU A 137 10.68 -1.23 -10.29
CA LEU A 137 9.26 -1.01 -10.61
C LEU A 137 8.66 -2.28 -11.23
N MET A 138 9.34 -2.87 -12.21
CA MET A 138 8.89 -4.11 -12.85
C MET A 138 8.92 -5.31 -11.90
N PHE A 139 9.94 -5.41 -11.04
CA PHE A 139 9.97 -6.42 -9.96
C PHE A 139 8.80 -6.28 -8.99
N ASP A 140 8.46 -5.06 -8.60
CA ASP A 140 7.31 -4.81 -7.74
C ASP A 140 6.01 -5.23 -8.43
N LEU A 141 5.77 -4.81 -9.67
CA LEU A 141 4.55 -5.17 -10.42
C LEU A 141 4.43 -6.67 -10.69
N GLY A 142 5.42 -7.24 -11.38
CA GLY A 142 5.38 -8.60 -11.92
C GLY A 142 5.94 -9.68 -11.00
N THR A 143 6.30 -9.34 -9.75
CA THR A 143 6.81 -10.34 -8.80
C THR A 143 6.29 -10.08 -7.40
N LEU A 144 6.68 -8.99 -6.73
CA LEU A 144 6.37 -8.80 -5.32
C LEU A 144 4.88 -8.55 -5.07
N TYR A 145 4.32 -7.51 -5.70
CA TYR A 145 2.91 -7.17 -5.60
C TYR A 145 2.03 -8.28 -6.18
N GLN A 146 2.42 -8.85 -7.33
CA GLN A 146 1.69 -9.97 -7.93
C GLN A 146 1.59 -11.17 -6.98
N ARG A 147 2.70 -11.62 -6.38
CA ARG A 147 2.69 -12.77 -5.45
C ARG A 147 1.94 -12.46 -4.15
N MET A 148 1.98 -11.21 -3.69
CA MET A 148 1.15 -10.75 -2.57
C MET A 148 -0.33 -10.85 -2.92
N ALA A 149 -0.74 -10.34 -4.08
CA ALA A 149 -2.12 -10.39 -4.55
C ALA A 149 -2.60 -11.83 -4.77
N GLU A 150 -1.79 -12.68 -5.42
CA GLU A 150 -2.10 -14.10 -5.65
C GLU A 150 -2.33 -14.87 -4.33
N TYR A 151 -1.59 -14.53 -3.28
CA TYR A 151 -1.71 -15.15 -1.96
C TYR A 151 -2.90 -14.64 -1.16
N TYR A 152 -3.11 -13.32 -1.09
CA TYR A 152 -4.11 -12.72 -0.19
C TYR A 152 -5.48 -12.46 -0.84
N PHE A 153 -5.52 -12.04 -2.11
CA PHE A 153 -6.76 -11.55 -2.72
C PHE A 153 -7.83 -12.64 -2.94
N PRO A 154 -7.48 -13.90 -3.30
CA PRO A 154 -8.47 -14.97 -3.37
C PRO A 154 -9.18 -15.19 -2.02
N THR A 155 -8.44 -15.14 -0.91
CA THR A 155 -9.02 -15.23 0.43
C THR A 155 -9.87 -14.02 0.74
N MET A 156 -9.36 -12.81 0.49
CA MET A 156 -10.06 -11.56 0.80
C MET A 156 -11.37 -11.36 0.04
N PHE A 157 -11.41 -11.67 -1.26
CA PHE A 157 -12.58 -11.40 -2.10
C PHE A 157 -13.50 -12.61 -2.28
N MET A 158 -12.96 -13.83 -2.24
CA MET A 158 -13.73 -15.06 -2.51
C MET A 158 -13.82 -16.00 -1.31
N GLY A 159 -13.19 -15.67 -0.17
CA GLY A 159 -13.16 -16.56 1.00
C GLY A 159 -12.38 -17.85 0.78
N ALA A 160 -11.53 -17.92 -0.26
CA ALA A 160 -10.72 -19.09 -0.53
C ALA A 160 -9.71 -19.34 0.61
N PRO A 161 -9.38 -20.59 0.97
CA PRO A 161 -8.34 -20.85 1.95
C PRO A 161 -6.98 -20.35 1.46
N PHE A 162 -6.10 -20.01 2.40
CA PHE A 162 -4.73 -19.64 2.07
C PHE A 162 -3.98 -20.81 1.41
N ASP A 163 -3.21 -20.50 0.38
CA ASP A 163 -2.44 -21.46 -0.41
C ASP A 163 -0.96 -21.38 -0.02
N GLU A 164 -0.45 -22.42 0.64
CA GLU A 164 0.95 -22.49 1.09
C GLU A 164 1.96 -22.43 -0.07
N SER A 165 1.59 -22.89 -1.27
CA SER A 165 2.47 -22.79 -2.44
C SER A 165 2.65 -21.32 -2.88
N LYS A 166 1.59 -20.51 -2.78
CA LYS A 166 1.63 -19.07 -3.07
C LYS A 166 2.34 -18.30 -1.97
N LYS A 167 2.17 -18.70 -0.71
CA LYS A 167 2.93 -18.16 0.42
C LYS A 167 4.44 -18.40 0.26
N ALA A 168 4.84 -19.59 -0.18
CA ALA A 168 6.24 -19.90 -0.46
C ALA A 168 6.80 -19.00 -1.58
N LYS A 169 6.03 -18.76 -2.65
CA LYS A 169 6.41 -17.79 -3.69
C LYS A 169 6.54 -16.37 -3.13
N LEU A 170 5.62 -15.90 -2.30
CA LEU A 170 5.75 -14.58 -1.67
C LEU A 170 7.03 -14.51 -0.80
N SER A 171 7.32 -15.56 -0.04
CA SER A 171 8.56 -15.68 0.76
C SER A 171 9.81 -15.61 -0.11
N GLU A 172 9.82 -16.29 -1.26
CA GLU A 172 10.92 -16.24 -2.23
C GLU A 172 11.13 -14.82 -2.78
N ALA A 173 10.05 -14.11 -3.11
CA ALA A 173 10.14 -12.73 -3.60
C ALA A 173 10.70 -11.78 -2.53
N LEU A 174 10.28 -11.94 -1.27
CA LEU A 174 10.85 -11.22 -0.13
C LEU A 174 12.34 -11.56 0.06
N GLY A 175 12.72 -12.82 -0.12
CA GLY A 175 14.12 -13.25 -0.08
C GLY A 175 14.98 -12.58 -1.16
N TRP A 176 14.47 -12.50 -2.40
CA TRP A 176 15.14 -11.77 -3.47
C TRP A 176 15.25 -10.28 -3.17
N PHE A 177 14.20 -9.66 -2.63
CA PHE A 177 14.24 -8.25 -2.28
C PHE A 177 15.21 -7.96 -1.13
N ASP A 178 15.27 -8.80 -0.09
CA ASP A 178 16.28 -8.69 0.98
C ASP A 178 17.70 -8.79 0.40
N ALA A 179 17.94 -9.72 -0.53
CA ALA A 179 19.23 -9.84 -1.21
C ALA A 179 19.59 -8.62 -2.06
N ILE A 180 18.62 -8.03 -2.77
CA ILE A 180 18.78 -6.79 -3.55
C ILE A 180 19.27 -5.64 -2.66
N LEU A 181 18.79 -5.56 -1.41
CA LEU A 181 19.14 -4.51 -0.45
C LEU A 181 20.54 -4.68 0.17
N LYS A 182 21.29 -5.75 -0.17
CA LYS A 182 22.64 -5.98 0.37
C LYS A 182 23.57 -4.83 0.00
N GLY A 183 24.04 -4.11 1.03
CA GLY A 183 24.98 -3.00 0.89
C GLY A 183 24.36 -1.71 0.34
N ARG A 184 23.03 -1.58 0.36
CA ARG A 184 22.31 -0.42 -0.16
C ARG A 184 21.41 0.22 0.90
N ASN A 185 21.25 1.54 0.82
CA ASN A 185 20.29 2.27 1.65
C ASN A 185 18.88 2.26 1.05
N TYR A 186 18.80 2.33 -0.28
CA TYR A 186 17.56 2.32 -1.06
C TYR A 186 17.60 1.26 -2.16
N ALA A 187 16.45 0.94 -2.74
CA ALA A 187 16.25 -0.26 -3.55
C ALA A 187 16.99 -0.21 -4.91
N ALA A 188 17.11 0.98 -5.49
CA ALA A 188 17.64 1.19 -6.83
C ALA A 188 18.90 2.07 -6.88
N ALA A 189 18.94 3.13 -6.08
CA ALA A 189 19.99 4.15 -6.09
C ALA A 189 20.50 4.43 -4.66
N ASP A 190 21.41 5.41 -4.52
CA ASP A 190 21.93 5.84 -3.22
C ASP A 190 20.94 6.75 -2.47
N GLN A 191 20.00 7.36 -3.20
CA GLN A 191 18.88 8.16 -2.73
C GLN A 191 17.53 7.45 -2.90
N PHE A 192 16.51 7.97 -2.23
CA PHE A 192 15.13 7.49 -2.36
C PHE A 192 14.59 7.77 -3.77
N THR A 193 13.90 6.79 -4.36
CA THR A 193 13.33 6.91 -5.72
C THR A 193 11.87 6.44 -5.75
N ILE A 194 11.20 6.64 -6.89
CA ILE A 194 9.85 6.07 -7.11
C ILE A 194 9.79 4.54 -6.97
N ALA A 195 10.93 3.84 -7.14
CA ALA A 195 11.02 2.41 -6.85
C ALA A 195 10.82 2.11 -5.36
N ASP A 196 11.49 2.87 -4.49
CA ASP A 196 11.34 2.71 -3.03
C ASP A 196 9.90 2.97 -2.60
N LEU A 197 9.28 4.00 -3.19
CA LEU A 197 7.91 4.39 -2.91
C LEU A 197 6.91 3.24 -3.16
N THR A 198 6.91 2.67 -4.37
CA THR A 198 5.96 1.59 -4.69
C THR A 198 6.25 0.31 -3.90
N LEU A 199 7.52 -0.05 -3.72
CA LEU A 199 7.91 -1.20 -2.90
C LEU A 199 7.50 -1.03 -1.44
N LEU A 200 7.55 0.19 -0.92
CA LEU A 200 7.20 0.52 0.46
C LEU A 200 5.72 0.29 0.70
N VAL A 201 4.89 0.73 -0.25
CA VAL A 201 3.44 0.56 -0.21
C VAL A 201 3.05 -0.93 -0.30
N THR A 202 3.73 -1.70 -1.17
CA THR A 202 3.56 -3.16 -1.23
C THR A 202 3.95 -3.82 0.08
N LEU A 203 5.12 -3.47 0.65
CA LEU A 203 5.60 -4.06 1.90
C LEU A 203 4.76 -3.67 3.11
N SER A 204 4.29 -2.43 3.19
CA SER A 204 3.39 -2.02 4.27
C SER A 204 2.07 -2.78 4.21
N GLN A 205 1.60 -3.15 3.02
CA GLN A 205 0.42 -3.99 2.88
C GLN A 205 0.68 -5.44 3.32
N ILE A 206 1.83 -6.01 2.95
CA ILE A 206 2.26 -7.35 3.39
C ILE A 206 2.35 -7.41 4.92
N ASP A 207 2.93 -6.37 5.54
CA ASP A 207 3.04 -6.19 6.99
C ASP A 207 1.65 -6.05 7.65
N ALA A 208 0.78 -5.21 7.10
CA ALA A 208 -0.59 -5.02 7.60
C ALA A 208 -1.45 -6.29 7.51
N PHE A 209 -1.22 -7.14 6.52
CA PHE A 209 -1.83 -8.47 6.41
C PHE A 209 -1.26 -9.49 7.42
N GLY A 210 -0.21 -9.15 8.17
CA GLY A 210 0.36 -9.99 9.21
C GLY A 210 1.36 -11.04 8.70
N PHE A 211 1.97 -10.82 7.54
CA PHE A 211 3.04 -11.70 7.06
C PHE A 211 4.29 -11.56 7.95
N ASP A 212 4.94 -12.67 8.27
CA ASP A 212 6.17 -12.62 9.09
C ASP A 212 7.35 -12.05 8.30
N LEU A 213 7.74 -10.82 8.63
CA LEU A 213 8.91 -10.14 8.07
C LEU A 213 10.17 -10.28 8.94
N LEU A 214 10.11 -10.99 10.07
CA LEU A 214 11.27 -11.18 10.96
C LEU A 214 12.50 -11.76 10.27
N PRO A 215 12.39 -12.73 9.33
CA PRO A 215 13.54 -13.31 8.63
C PRO A 215 14.32 -12.33 7.74
N TYR A 216 13.70 -11.23 7.30
CA TYR A 216 14.26 -10.32 6.30
C TYR A 216 14.84 -9.06 6.95
N ALA A 217 16.05 -9.21 7.52
CA ALA A 217 16.68 -8.15 8.32
C ALA A 217 16.91 -6.84 7.53
N ARG A 218 17.27 -6.92 6.24
CA ARG A 218 17.55 -5.74 5.41
C ARG A 218 16.26 -5.06 5.00
N ILE A 219 15.23 -5.84 4.68
CA ILE A 219 13.88 -5.30 4.46
C ILE A 219 13.42 -4.50 5.67
N LYS A 220 13.55 -5.01 6.90
CA LYS A 220 13.13 -4.27 8.10
C LYS A 220 13.86 -2.93 8.26
N GLN A 221 15.18 -2.90 7.98
CA GLN A 221 15.97 -1.66 8.07
C GLN A 221 15.58 -0.66 6.98
N TRP A 222 15.46 -1.13 5.74
CA TRP A 222 15.01 -0.34 4.60
C TRP A 222 13.58 0.19 4.82
N TYR A 223 12.67 -0.64 5.32
CA TYR A 223 11.28 -0.28 5.57
C TYR A 223 11.18 0.87 6.58
N ARG A 224 11.90 0.78 7.71
CA ARG A 224 11.97 1.88 8.69
C ARG A 224 12.55 3.16 8.09
N ARG A 225 13.61 3.06 7.29
CA ARG A 225 14.22 4.22 6.62
C ARG A 225 13.23 4.91 5.68
N CYS A 226 12.54 4.15 4.84
CA CYS A 226 11.56 4.67 3.90
C CYS A 226 10.33 5.25 4.60
N LYS A 227 9.85 4.63 5.68
CA LYS A 227 8.78 5.21 6.53
C LYS A 227 9.18 6.56 7.10
N ASN A 228 10.37 6.66 7.70
CA ASN A 228 10.86 7.90 8.28
C ASN A 228 11.07 8.99 7.21
N TYR A 229 11.52 8.60 6.01
CA TYR A 229 11.66 9.53 4.88
C TYR A 229 10.30 10.12 4.46
N LEU A 230 9.23 9.33 4.48
CA LEU A 230 7.88 9.76 4.09
C LEU A 230 7.03 10.32 5.23
N GLU A 231 7.48 10.23 6.49
CA GLU A 231 6.74 10.73 7.65
C GLU A 231 6.26 12.19 7.50
N PRO A 232 7.08 13.14 6.99
CA PRO A 232 6.63 14.52 6.77
C PRO A 232 5.62 14.70 5.62
N TYR A 233 5.35 13.65 4.86
CA TYR A 233 4.52 13.65 3.65
C TYR A 233 3.25 12.82 3.86
N ASP A 234 2.67 12.91 5.06
CA ASP A 234 1.42 12.27 5.46
C ASP A 234 1.41 10.73 5.28
N TYR A 235 2.57 10.08 5.50
CA TYR A 235 2.70 8.63 5.31
C TYR A 235 1.66 7.82 6.10
N GLU A 236 1.41 8.16 7.35
CA GLU A 236 0.50 7.37 8.18
C GLU A 236 -0.95 7.49 7.71
N ASP A 237 -1.38 8.68 7.29
CA ASP A 237 -2.75 8.93 6.84
C ASP A 237 -3.01 8.36 5.44
N ILE A 238 -2.04 8.52 4.52
CA ILE A 238 -2.18 8.06 3.14
C ILE A 238 -1.91 6.56 3.03
N ASN A 239 -0.98 6.03 3.80
CA ASN A 239 -0.48 4.68 3.62
C ASN A 239 -0.66 3.75 4.82
N GLY A 240 -0.22 4.15 6.01
CA GLY A 240 -0.26 3.31 7.21
C GLY A 240 -1.69 2.88 7.57
N SER A 241 -2.55 3.86 7.84
CA SER A 241 -3.96 3.65 8.19
C SER A 241 -4.75 2.95 7.07
N GLN A 242 -4.52 3.33 5.80
CA GLN A 242 -5.21 2.75 4.65
C GLN A 242 -4.81 1.29 4.39
N ALA A 243 -3.57 0.90 4.68
CA ALA A 243 -3.17 -0.51 4.63
C ALA A 243 -3.92 -1.36 5.67
N LEU A 244 -4.21 -0.78 6.85
CA LEU A 244 -5.01 -1.43 7.88
C LEU A 244 -6.48 -1.60 7.48
N VAL A 245 -7.05 -0.66 6.72
CA VAL A 245 -8.42 -0.81 6.18
C VAL A 245 -8.52 -2.05 5.29
N LEU A 246 -7.58 -2.24 4.36
CA LEU A 246 -7.57 -3.43 3.51
C LEU A 246 -7.30 -4.71 4.32
N ALA A 247 -6.46 -4.63 5.35
CA ALA A 247 -6.23 -5.76 6.25
C ALA A 247 -7.44 -6.11 7.12
N GLN A 248 -8.26 -5.13 7.50
CA GLN A 248 -9.53 -5.38 8.18
C GLN A 248 -10.50 -6.15 7.28
N MET A 249 -10.58 -5.81 5.98
CA MET A 249 -11.40 -6.57 5.02
C MET A 249 -10.99 -8.03 4.96
N LEU A 250 -9.69 -8.31 4.89
CA LEU A 250 -9.17 -9.68 4.92
C LEU A 250 -9.56 -10.41 6.21
N ARG A 251 -9.37 -9.77 7.39
CA ARG A 251 -9.73 -10.36 8.69
C ARG A 251 -11.22 -10.67 8.78
N SER A 252 -12.07 -9.73 8.40
CA SER A 252 -13.53 -9.94 8.39
C SER A 252 -13.93 -11.12 7.51
N LYS A 253 -13.29 -11.27 6.34
CA LYS A 253 -13.58 -12.40 5.44
C LYS A 253 -13.17 -13.75 6.04
N ILE A 254 -12.03 -13.81 6.73
CA ILE A 254 -11.57 -15.02 7.44
C ILE A 254 -12.54 -15.40 8.57
N GLU A 255 -13.02 -14.42 9.33
CA GLU A 255 -14.00 -14.63 10.41
C GLU A 255 -15.35 -15.12 9.87
N GLU A 256 -15.84 -14.54 8.78
CA GLU A 256 -17.06 -14.96 8.07
C GLU A 256 -16.95 -16.42 7.59
N CYS A 257 -15.85 -16.81 6.97
CA CYS A 257 -15.66 -18.19 6.55
C CYS A 257 -15.57 -19.14 7.75
N SER A 258 -14.89 -18.73 8.83
CA SER A 258 -14.74 -19.55 10.04
C SER A 258 -16.08 -19.81 10.74
N CYS A 259 -16.99 -18.82 10.77
CA CYS A 259 -18.30 -18.99 11.38
C CYS A 259 -19.22 -19.88 10.54
N LEU A 260 -19.14 -19.81 9.21
CA LEU A 260 -19.85 -20.72 8.30
C LEU A 260 -19.41 -22.17 8.49
N TYR A 261 -18.10 -22.44 8.56
CA TYR A 261 -17.60 -23.80 8.85
C TYR A 261 -18.05 -24.33 10.22
N ALA A 262 -18.17 -23.47 11.23
CA ALA A 262 -18.68 -23.86 12.55
C ALA A 262 -20.19 -24.19 12.51
N GLN A 263 -20.97 -23.42 11.73
CA GLN A 263 -22.40 -23.70 11.51
C GLN A 263 -22.63 -25.00 10.72
N ASP A 264 -21.84 -25.25 9.67
CA ASP A 264 -21.92 -26.47 8.86
C ASP A 264 -21.54 -27.73 9.64
N ARG A 265 -20.56 -27.66 10.55
CA ARG A 265 -20.28 -28.79 11.46
C ARG A 265 -21.42 -29.05 12.43
N ASN A 266 -22.08 -28.01 12.93
CA ASN A 266 -23.24 -28.19 13.80
C ASN A 266 -24.48 -28.71 13.04
N SER A 267 -24.63 -28.40 11.75
CA SER A 267 -25.72 -28.93 10.92
C SER A 267 -25.46 -30.38 10.45
N THR A 268 -24.21 -30.73 10.16
CA THR A 268 -23.80 -32.13 9.83
C THR A 268 -23.65 -33.04 11.04
N ALA A 269 -23.31 -32.51 12.22
CA ALA A 269 -23.32 -33.27 13.48
C ALA A 269 -24.73 -33.59 14.00
N ALA A 270 -25.78 -32.96 13.45
CA ALA A 270 -27.16 -33.25 13.82
C ALA A 270 -27.67 -34.65 13.37
N GLN A 271 -26.84 -35.47 12.70
CA GLN A 271 -27.24 -36.83 12.30
C GLN A 271 -26.43 -37.99 12.86
N THR A 272 -25.32 -37.80 13.59
CA THR A 272 -24.74 -38.91 14.37
C THR A 272 -23.90 -38.40 15.54
N SER A 273 -24.19 -38.96 16.72
CA SER A 273 -23.44 -38.87 17.98
C SER A 273 -23.55 -37.57 18.80
N SER A 274 -23.97 -37.77 20.05
CA SER A 274 -24.10 -36.79 21.12
C SER A 274 -22.74 -36.39 21.68
N GLU A 275 -22.05 -35.46 21.02
CA GLU A 275 -20.92 -34.72 21.59
C GLU A 275 -21.23 -33.22 21.64
N VAL A 276 -21.26 -32.67 22.86
CA VAL A 276 -21.44 -31.25 23.12
C VAL A 276 -20.07 -30.58 23.11
N VAL A 277 -19.78 -29.79 22.07
CA VAL A 277 -18.58 -28.94 22.00
C VAL A 277 -18.85 -27.62 22.74
N LEU A 278 -18.11 -27.36 23.81
CA LEU A 278 -18.23 -26.14 24.63
C LEU A 278 -17.34 -25.01 24.08
N ASN A 279 -17.93 -23.85 23.79
CA ASN A 279 -17.21 -22.63 23.44
C ASN A 279 -17.24 -21.67 24.65
N ALA A 280 -16.10 -21.45 25.30
CA ALA A 280 -16.01 -20.67 26.54
C ALA A 280 -15.78 -19.18 26.24
N SER A 281 -16.85 -18.45 25.90
CA SER A 281 -16.79 -16.99 25.74
C SER A 281 -17.65 -16.30 26.81
N MET A 282 -17.11 -16.15 28.02
CA MET A 282 -17.30 -15.03 28.97
C MET A 282 -16.98 -15.47 30.41
N ALA A 283 -15.81 -15.08 30.92
CA ALA A 283 -15.52 -15.10 32.35
C ALA A 283 -15.70 -13.67 32.89
N ARG A 284 -16.57 -13.47 33.90
CA ARG A 284 -16.60 -12.23 34.69
C ARG A 284 -16.05 -12.49 36.09
N HIS A 285 -15.10 -11.66 36.50
CA HIS A 285 -14.60 -11.63 37.88
C HIS A 285 -15.60 -10.92 38.79
N ALA A 286 -16.16 -11.64 39.76
CA ALA A 286 -16.80 -11.04 40.92
C ALA A 286 -15.94 -11.32 42.16
N LYS A 287 -15.91 -10.35 43.07
CA LYS A 287 -14.90 -10.17 44.14
C LYS A 287 -14.70 -11.32 45.14
N ASN A 288 -15.35 -12.47 44.99
CA ASN A 288 -15.18 -13.66 45.85
C ASN A 288 -15.48 -15.02 45.14
N GLY A 289 -15.35 -15.12 43.81
CA GLY A 289 -15.47 -16.40 43.10
C GLY A 289 -15.56 -16.25 41.57
N CYS A 290 -15.01 -17.20 40.82
CA CYS A 290 -15.18 -17.31 39.38
C CYS A 290 -16.46 -18.06 39.05
N TYR A 291 -17.28 -17.52 38.16
CA TYR A 291 -18.50 -18.15 37.64
C TYR A 291 -18.36 -18.40 36.14
N LEU A 292 -18.84 -19.55 35.67
CA LEU A 292 -19.09 -19.83 34.27
C LEU A 292 -20.61 -19.88 34.08
N ILE A 293 -21.13 -19.02 33.21
CA ILE A 293 -22.55 -18.97 32.86
C ILE A 293 -22.71 -19.74 31.54
N PHE A 294 -23.58 -20.75 31.53
CA PHE A 294 -23.91 -21.50 30.33
C PHE A 294 -25.25 -20.98 29.79
N ILE A 295 -25.27 -20.59 28.52
CA ILE A 295 -26.52 -20.29 27.81
C ILE A 295 -26.78 -21.44 26.87
N VAL A 296 -27.83 -22.23 27.12
CA VAL A 296 -28.26 -23.33 26.26
C VAL A 296 -29.65 -23.00 25.72
N GLY A 297 -29.71 -22.54 24.47
CA GLY A 297 -30.96 -22.07 23.86
C GLY A 297 -31.49 -20.78 24.51
N THR A 298 -32.78 -20.72 24.83
CA THR A 298 -33.45 -19.52 25.41
C THR A 298 -33.61 -19.55 26.93
N LYS A 299 -33.05 -20.55 27.62
CA LYS A 299 -33.10 -20.65 29.09
C LYS A 299 -31.70 -20.52 29.67
N GLU A 300 -31.56 -19.67 30.67
CA GLU A 300 -30.34 -19.53 31.46
C GLU A 300 -30.32 -20.60 32.57
N GLU A 301 -29.27 -21.42 32.61
CA GLU A 301 -28.98 -22.29 33.77
C GLU A 301 -27.59 -21.95 34.33
N ILE A 302 -27.54 -21.62 35.62
CA ILE A 302 -26.31 -21.22 36.31
C ILE A 302 -25.76 -22.44 37.04
N VAL A 303 -24.59 -22.93 36.61
CA VAL A 303 -23.86 -24.01 37.29
C VAL A 303 -22.71 -23.42 38.10
N THR A 304 -22.70 -23.67 39.41
CA THR A 304 -21.69 -23.10 40.32
C THR A 304 -20.60 -24.13 40.63
N PHE A 305 -19.33 -23.78 40.36
CA PHE A 305 -18.18 -24.58 40.78
C PHE A 305 -17.42 -23.87 41.90
N ARG A 306 -17.06 -24.60 42.97
CA ARG A 306 -16.10 -24.15 43.99
C ARG A 306 -14.76 -24.83 43.74
N PHE A 307 -13.75 -24.07 43.32
CA PHE A 307 -12.39 -24.57 43.22
C PHE A 307 -11.67 -24.43 44.57
N LYS A 308 -10.91 -25.45 44.97
CA LYS A 308 -9.98 -25.38 46.11
C LYS A 308 -8.63 -24.94 45.54
N ILE A 309 -8.15 -23.76 45.91
CA ILE A 309 -6.85 -23.24 45.46
C ILE A 309 -5.74 -24.17 45.99
N VAL A 310 -4.95 -24.77 45.09
CA VAL A 310 -3.72 -25.47 45.45
C VAL A 310 -2.56 -24.51 45.20
N GLN A 311 -1.92 -24.03 46.27
CA GLN A 311 -0.69 -23.25 46.17
C GLN A 311 0.45 -24.15 45.70
N LEU A 312 1.00 -23.89 44.53
CA LEU A 312 2.29 -24.47 44.10
C LEU A 312 3.42 -23.70 44.79
N ARG A 313 4.23 -24.38 45.60
CA ARG A 313 5.47 -23.82 46.16
C ARG A 313 6.56 -23.83 45.07
N PRO A 314 7.44 -22.80 45.02
CA PRO A 314 8.53 -22.77 44.06
C PRO A 314 9.59 -23.82 44.41
N HIS A 315 10.09 -24.53 43.39
CA HIS A 315 11.26 -25.39 43.50
C HIS A 315 12.50 -24.51 43.70
N ASN A 316 13.24 -24.73 44.79
CA ASN A 316 14.53 -24.11 45.03
C ASN A 316 15.58 -24.65 44.05
N VAL A 317 16.39 -23.71 43.57
CA VAL A 317 17.65 -23.90 42.85
C VAL A 317 18.77 -24.11 43.88
N ASP A 318 19.68 -25.04 43.56
CA ASP A 318 21.00 -25.35 44.15
C ASP A 318 21.12 -25.96 45.56
N ALA A 319 21.60 -27.22 45.60
CA ALA A 319 22.82 -27.69 46.31
C ALA A 319 23.20 -29.10 45.82
#